data_AF-A0A1Z9U0U7-F1
#
_entry.id   AF-A0A1Z9U0U7-F1
#
_cell.length_a   1.000
_cell.length_b   1.000
_cell.length_c   1.000
_cell.angle_alpha   90.00
_cell.angle_beta   90.00
_cell.angle_gamma   90.00
#
_symmetry.space_group_name_H-M   'P 1'
#
loop_
_entity.id
_entity.type
_entity.pdbx_description
1 polymer ?
#
loop_
_entity_poly.entity_id
_entity_poly.type
_entity_poly.pdbx_seq_one_letter_code
_entity_poly.pdbx_strand_id
1 'polypeptide(L)'
;MSDIVQRSTEYRIKQIEIAEAKYYKTLVTSLDRIEREITALANKDLRRTSDGKLIELQAAIAIRPKIKAILDREYLAWSDTVVREGFNKQAKRVQKTFKGILERARKENKVSASDLAKFSELTKGDLALVQNLKQQYFTQFKDVSNTFTRRLSEITYQNVLAGNDFTELEKELRQTINGIYASSDDAEANTLVEYINRNKYVKSRQSQVDKAIQTLQTKFARDRAGENMKRYAGQILNDSLRDFDATLNFNKSNDAGLTFVKYYGDVIPTTRDLCRNLVNGVYNKRKGGLFTINEIRDLWQSRSWSGKKSGNPLVVRGGYNCRHQFSYVNPDWYDSKGELII
;
A
#
# COMPACT_ATOMS: atom_id res chain seq x y z
N MET A 1 -18.71 -11.47 24.45
CA MET A 1 -18.63 -11.87 23.03
C MET A 1 -17.67 -10.92 22.32
N SER A 2 -16.81 -11.40 21.42
CA SER A 2 -15.83 -10.53 20.75
C SER A 2 -16.50 -9.60 19.74
N ASP A 3 -16.33 -8.29 19.93
CA ASP A 3 -16.80 -7.19 19.06
C ASP A 3 -16.56 -7.56 17.57
N ILE A 4 -17.65 -7.79 16.81
CA ILE A 4 -17.56 -8.19 15.39
C ILE A 4 -17.02 -7.05 14.52
N VAL A 5 -17.32 -5.80 14.88
CA VAL A 5 -16.82 -4.61 14.18
C VAL A 5 -15.30 -4.56 14.32
N GLN A 6 -14.80 -4.69 15.54
CA GLN A 6 -13.36 -4.74 15.83
C GLN A 6 -12.68 -5.88 15.07
N ARG A 7 -13.13 -7.13 15.30
CA ARG A 7 -12.49 -8.31 14.67
C ARG A 7 -12.48 -8.24 13.16
N SER A 8 -13.56 -7.79 12.54
CA SER A 8 -13.64 -7.73 11.07
C SER A 8 -12.74 -6.64 10.49
N THR A 9 -12.61 -5.53 11.21
CA THR A 9 -11.72 -4.42 10.83
C THR A 9 -10.25 -4.82 10.99
N GLU A 10 -9.88 -5.40 12.13
CA GLU A 10 -8.53 -5.94 12.38
C GLU A 10 -8.17 -7.02 11.36
N TYR A 11 -9.11 -7.91 11.04
CA TYR A 11 -8.91 -8.90 9.98
C TYR A 11 -8.60 -8.23 8.63
N ARG A 12 -9.37 -7.20 8.22
CA ARG A 12 -9.11 -6.45 7.00
C ARG A 12 -7.74 -5.79 7.00
N ILE A 13 -7.36 -5.14 8.09
CA ILE A 13 -6.04 -4.51 8.27
C ILE A 13 -4.94 -5.55 8.07
N LYS A 14 -4.97 -6.66 8.82
CA LYS A 14 -3.96 -7.73 8.71
C LYS A 14 -3.89 -8.32 7.31
N GLN A 15 -5.02 -8.47 6.64
CA GLN A 15 -5.08 -8.98 5.28
C GLN A 15 -4.48 -8.02 4.23
N ILE A 16 -4.53 -6.71 4.48
CA ILE A 16 -3.85 -5.70 3.68
C ILE A 16 -2.33 -5.77 3.92
N GLU A 17 -1.89 -5.93 5.17
CA GLU A 17 -0.47 -6.03 5.53
C GLU A 17 0.19 -7.29 4.95
N ILE A 18 -0.50 -8.44 5.00
CA ILE A 18 -0.06 -9.68 4.33
C ILE A 18 0.06 -9.49 2.82
N ALA A 19 -0.90 -8.77 2.22
CA ALA A 19 -0.87 -8.49 0.78
C ALA A 19 0.31 -7.58 0.41
N GLU A 20 0.53 -6.49 1.17
CA GLU A 20 1.69 -5.62 0.99
C GLU A 20 3.00 -6.40 1.09
N ALA A 21 3.16 -7.21 2.14
CA ALA A 21 4.35 -8.05 2.34
C ALA A 21 4.64 -8.93 1.13
N LYS A 22 3.60 -9.59 0.60
CA LYS A 22 3.72 -10.44 -0.58
C LYS A 22 4.10 -9.64 -1.82
N TYR A 23 3.39 -8.54 -2.10
CA TYR A 23 3.63 -7.75 -3.30
C TYR A 23 4.94 -7.00 -3.27
N TYR A 24 5.43 -6.62 -2.09
CA TYR A 24 6.74 -6.01 -1.93
C TYR A 24 7.86 -7.01 -2.22
N LYS A 25 7.75 -8.27 -1.76
CA LYS A 25 8.71 -9.32 -2.16
C LYS A 25 8.79 -9.45 -3.69
N THR A 26 7.64 -9.50 -4.36
CA THR A 26 7.64 -9.60 -5.83
C THR A 26 8.08 -8.31 -6.51
N LEU A 27 7.88 -7.14 -5.88
CA LEU A 27 8.41 -5.87 -6.36
C LEU A 27 9.95 -5.90 -6.38
N VAL A 28 10.57 -6.32 -5.28
CA VAL A 28 12.03 -6.44 -5.20
C VAL A 28 12.56 -7.36 -6.30
N THR A 29 11.95 -8.54 -6.46
CA THR A 29 12.32 -9.46 -7.55
C THR A 29 12.19 -8.83 -8.94
N SER A 30 11.13 -8.05 -9.19
CA SER A 30 10.96 -7.31 -10.45
C SER A 30 12.03 -6.24 -10.63
N LEU A 31 12.37 -5.49 -9.59
CA LEU A 31 13.41 -4.46 -9.64
C LEU A 31 14.80 -5.06 -9.87
N ASP A 32 15.11 -6.21 -9.28
CA ASP A 32 16.39 -6.90 -9.53
C ASP A 32 16.51 -7.40 -10.98
N ARG A 33 15.38 -7.82 -11.59
CA ARG A 33 15.35 -8.16 -13.02
C ARG A 33 15.59 -6.92 -13.87
N ILE A 34 14.87 -5.83 -13.59
CA ILE A 34 15.05 -4.54 -14.27
C ILE A 34 16.50 -4.08 -14.16
N GLU A 35 17.10 -4.14 -12.97
CA GLU A 35 18.48 -3.77 -12.74
C GLU A 35 19.45 -4.60 -13.59
N ARG A 36 19.31 -5.94 -13.58
CA ARG A 36 20.15 -6.82 -14.40
C ARG A 36 19.98 -6.58 -15.89
N GLU A 37 18.75 -6.37 -16.35
CA GLU A 37 18.48 -6.19 -17.77
C GLU A 37 18.94 -4.83 -18.28
N ILE A 38 18.77 -3.76 -17.49
CA ILE A 38 19.22 -2.41 -17.86
C ILE A 38 20.76 -2.33 -17.83
N THR A 39 21.41 -2.94 -16.83
CA THR A 39 22.88 -2.98 -16.79
C THR A 39 23.44 -3.84 -17.93
N ALA A 40 22.82 -4.98 -18.25
CA ALA A 40 23.21 -5.80 -19.40
C ALA A 40 22.96 -5.07 -20.75
N LEU A 41 21.84 -4.35 -20.86
CA LEU A 41 21.52 -3.54 -22.04
C LEU A 41 22.55 -2.43 -22.24
N ALA A 42 22.86 -1.66 -21.20
CA ALA A 42 23.91 -0.64 -21.25
C ALA A 42 25.28 -1.28 -21.55
N ASN A 43 25.53 -2.48 -21.01
CA ASN A 43 26.79 -3.17 -21.25
C ASN A 43 26.98 -3.54 -22.73
N LYS A 44 25.90 -4.01 -23.36
CA LYS A 44 25.88 -4.47 -24.74
C LYS A 44 25.85 -3.34 -25.76
N ASP A 45 25.03 -2.32 -25.52
CA ASP A 45 24.67 -1.34 -26.54
C ASP A 45 25.56 -0.08 -26.51
N LEU A 46 26.25 0.20 -25.40
CA LEU A 46 27.14 1.36 -25.29
C LEU A 46 28.57 1.00 -25.69
N ARG A 47 29.11 1.74 -26.67
CA ARG A 47 30.51 1.62 -27.07
C ARG A 47 31.46 2.23 -26.07
N ARG A 48 32.63 1.59 -25.95
CA ARG A 48 33.71 1.99 -25.05
C ARG A 48 35.05 1.98 -25.75
N THR A 49 35.97 2.79 -25.23
CA THR A 49 37.40 2.71 -25.54
C THR A 49 38.04 1.49 -24.88
N SER A 50 39.29 1.20 -25.26
CA SER A 50 40.10 0.14 -24.66
C SER A 50 40.38 0.36 -23.16
N ASP A 51 40.38 1.59 -22.69
CA ASP A 51 40.50 1.96 -21.26
C ASP A 51 39.17 1.98 -20.51
N GLY A 52 38.03 1.66 -21.15
CA GLY A 52 36.74 1.45 -20.48
C GLY A 52 35.77 2.64 -20.50
N LYS A 53 36.16 3.77 -21.09
CA LYS A 53 35.37 5.01 -21.15
C LYS A 53 34.28 4.95 -22.20
N LEU A 54 33.13 5.52 -21.88
CA LEU A 54 31.97 5.62 -22.76
C LEU A 54 32.15 6.72 -23.82
N ILE A 55 31.82 6.45 -25.10
CA ILE A 55 32.17 7.38 -26.19
C ILE A 55 31.08 7.68 -27.23
N GLU A 56 29.94 6.99 -27.24
CA GLU A 56 28.96 7.10 -28.33
C GLU A 56 27.59 7.63 -27.89
N LEU A 57 27.38 8.95 -28.05
CA LEU A 57 26.12 9.62 -27.68
C LEU A 57 24.90 9.07 -28.45
N GLN A 58 25.07 8.66 -29.70
CA GLN A 58 23.97 8.09 -30.49
C GLN A 58 23.44 6.80 -29.88
N ALA A 59 24.32 5.94 -29.36
CA ALA A 59 23.93 4.73 -28.65
C ALA A 59 23.21 5.05 -27.33
N ALA A 60 23.66 6.10 -26.62
CA ALA A 60 23.01 6.58 -25.40
C ALA A 60 21.58 7.07 -25.63
N ILE A 61 21.29 7.68 -26.79
CA ILE A 61 19.92 8.10 -27.15
C ILE A 61 19.06 6.88 -27.53
N ALA A 62 19.64 5.93 -28.26
CA ALA A 62 18.94 4.73 -28.74
C ALA A 62 18.53 3.76 -27.63
N ILE A 63 19.14 3.84 -26.44
CA ILE A 63 18.82 2.97 -25.30
C ILE A 63 17.48 3.31 -24.62
N ARG A 64 17.02 4.56 -24.70
CA ARG A 64 15.81 5.05 -24.02
C ARG A 64 14.56 4.21 -24.31
N PRO A 65 14.17 3.94 -25.58
CA PRO A 65 13.00 3.10 -25.87
C PRO A 65 13.16 1.67 -25.34
N LYS A 66 14.40 1.15 -25.27
CA LYS A 66 14.70 -0.18 -24.73
C LYS A 66 14.58 -0.23 -23.21
N ILE A 67 15.05 0.80 -22.49
CA ILE A 67 14.81 0.99 -21.05
C ILE A 67 13.31 1.01 -20.77
N LYS A 68 12.55 1.79 -21.56
CA LYS A 68 11.09 1.87 -21.40
C LYS A 68 10.44 0.49 -21.56
N ALA A 69 10.85 -0.28 -22.58
CA ALA A 69 10.32 -1.62 -22.83
C ALA A 69 10.58 -2.58 -21.64
N ILE A 70 11.76 -2.50 -21.01
CA ILE A 70 12.08 -3.28 -19.80
C ILE A 70 11.15 -2.88 -18.64
N LEU A 71 11.00 -1.58 -18.37
CA LEU A 71 10.14 -1.11 -17.28
C LEU A 71 8.66 -1.45 -17.51
N ASP A 72 8.18 -1.34 -18.75
CA ASP A 72 6.82 -1.74 -19.11
C ASP A 72 6.61 -3.24 -18.90
N ARG A 73 7.56 -4.07 -19.33
CA ARG A 73 7.48 -5.54 -19.20
C ARG A 73 7.53 -6.00 -17.74
N GLU A 74 8.49 -5.52 -16.97
CA GLU A 74 8.72 -6.05 -15.63
C GLU A 74 7.90 -5.32 -14.56
N TYR A 75 7.93 -3.98 -14.55
CA TYR A 75 7.31 -3.19 -13.50
C TYR A 75 5.82 -2.93 -13.74
N LEU A 76 5.40 -2.61 -14.96
CA LEU A 76 3.97 -2.40 -15.21
C LEU A 76 3.18 -3.71 -15.19
N ALA A 77 3.77 -4.85 -15.59
CA ALA A 77 3.14 -6.15 -15.40
C ALA A 77 2.97 -6.52 -13.91
N TRP A 78 3.98 -6.24 -13.09
CA TRP A 78 3.87 -6.38 -11.63
C TRP A 78 2.77 -5.45 -11.07
N SER A 79 2.74 -4.20 -11.52
CA SER A 79 1.76 -3.19 -11.08
C SER A 79 0.33 -3.59 -11.43
N ASP A 80 0.12 -4.14 -12.64
CA ASP A 80 -1.18 -4.68 -13.07
C ASP A 80 -1.63 -5.83 -12.15
N THR A 81 -0.70 -6.70 -11.72
CA THR A 81 -0.99 -7.78 -10.77
C THR A 81 -1.47 -7.22 -9.42
N VAL A 82 -0.82 -6.19 -8.88
CA VAL A 82 -1.23 -5.54 -7.62
C VAL A 82 -2.65 -4.99 -7.74
N VAL A 83 -2.93 -4.26 -8.83
CA VAL A 83 -4.21 -3.60 -9.05
C VAL A 83 -5.32 -4.60 -9.36
N ARG A 84 -5.10 -5.58 -10.23
CA ARG A 84 -6.12 -6.57 -10.60
C ARG A 84 -6.38 -7.55 -9.47
N GLU A 85 -5.35 -8.19 -8.91
CA GLU A 85 -5.57 -9.20 -7.89
C GLU A 85 -5.78 -8.60 -6.51
N GLY A 86 -4.93 -7.65 -6.12
CA GLY A 86 -4.91 -7.09 -4.78
C GLY A 86 -6.22 -6.37 -4.46
N PHE A 87 -6.67 -5.50 -5.37
CA PHE A 87 -7.89 -4.74 -5.16
C PHE A 87 -9.13 -5.62 -5.26
N ASN A 88 -9.16 -6.63 -6.14
CA ASN A 88 -10.27 -7.59 -6.19
C ASN A 88 -10.40 -8.38 -4.89
N LYS A 89 -9.28 -8.87 -4.34
CA LYS A 89 -9.26 -9.57 -3.05
C LYS A 89 -9.71 -8.63 -1.94
N GLN A 90 -9.28 -7.37 -1.96
CA GLN A 90 -9.69 -6.40 -0.94
C GLN A 90 -11.16 -6.01 -1.04
N ALA A 91 -11.70 -5.83 -2.24
CA ALA A 91 -13.12 -5.55 -2.45
C ALA A 91 -14.00 -6.64 -1.87
N LYS A 92 -13.65 -7.92 -2.11
CA LYS A 92 -14.35 -9.07 -1.53
C LYS A 92 -14.29 -9.08 0.01
N ARG A 93 -13.17 -8.65 0.61
CA ARG A 93 -13.04 -8.56 2.07
C ARG A 93 -13.90 -7.44 2.65
N VAL A 94 -13.96 -6.28 1.99
CA VAL A 94 -14.87 -5.18 2.37
C VAL A 94 -16.31 -5.66 2.30
N GLN A 95 -16.73 -6.23 1.17
CA GLN A 95 -18.08 -6.79 1.00
C GLN A 95 -18.44 -7.80 2.10
N LYS A 96 -17.57 -8.80 2.35
CA LYS A 96 -17.79 -9.83 3.38
C LYS A 96 -17.91 -9.23 4.78
N THR A 97 -17.10 -8.21 5.08
CA THR A 97 -17.12 -7.51 6.37
C THR A 97 -18.45 -6.77 6.57
N PHE A 98 -18.88 -5.99 5.58
CA PHE A 98 -20.18 -5.31 5.61
C PHE A 98 -21.33 -6.29 5.79
N LYS A 99 -21.38 -7.33 4.96
CA LYS A 99 -22.42 -8.36 5.05
C LYS A 99 -22.48 -8.98 6.45
N GLY A 100 -21.34 -9.37 7.02
CA GLY A 100 -21.29 -9.99 8.34
C GLY A 100 -21.74 -9.06 9.48
N ILE A 101 -21.36 -7.79 9.45
CA ILE A 101 -21.77 -6.80 10.46
C ILE A 101 -23.26 -6.49 10.33
N LEU A 102 -23.76 -6.26 9.11
CA LEU A 102 -25.18 -5.95 8.89
C LEU A 102 -26.09 -7.15 9.17
N GLU A 103 -25.66 -8.38 8.89
CA GLU A 103 -26.41 -9.59 9.26
C GLU A 103 -26.55 -9.74 10.78
N ARG A 104 -25.53 -9.35 11.54
CA ARG A 104 -25.57 -9.31 13.01
C ARG A 104 -26.54 -8.24 13.51
N ALA A 105 -26.39 -7.02 12.99
CA ALA A 105 -27.30 -5.93 13.29
C ALA A 105 -28.77 -6.27 12.98
N ARG A 106 -29.04 -6.99 11.88
CA ARG A 106 -30.38 -7.47 11.55
C ARG A 106 -30.95 -8.44 12.60
N LYS A 107 -30.15 -9.39 13.10
CA LYS A 107 -30.61 -10.37 14.10
C LYS A 107 -31.04 -9.70 15.41
N GLU A 108 -30.41 -8.58 15.74
CA GLU A 108 -30.75 -7.76 16.91
C GLU A 108 -31.75 -6.63 16.58
N ASN A 109 -32.46 -6.73 15.45
CA ASN A 109 -33.47 -5.76 14.99
C ASN A 109 -32.95 -4.31 14.85
N LYS A 110 -31.66 -4.13 14.59
CA LYS A 110 -31.01 -2.82 14.37
C LYS A 110 -30.94 -2.41 12.89
N VAL A 111 -31.19 -3.34 11.98
CA VAL A 111 -31.20 -3.12 10.51
C VAL A 111 -32.33 -3.93 9.89
N SER A 112 -33.06 -3.34 8.94
CA SER A 112 -34.15 -4.02 8.24
C SER A 112 -33.64 -5.04 7.20
N ALA A 113 -34.48 -6.00 6.82
CA ALA A 113 -34.13 -6.95 5.75
C ALA A 113 -33.92 -6.27 4.39
N SER A 114 -34.67 -5.20 4.10
CA SER A 114 -34.55 -4.42 2.87
C SER A 114 -33.24 -3.63 2.82
N ASP A 115 -32.78 -3.08 3.94
CA ASP A 115 -31.50 -2.38 4.02
C ASP A 115 -30.33 -3.36 3.93
N LEU A 116 -30.42 -4.55 4.54
CA LEU A 116 -29.41 -5.59 4.35
C LEU A 116 -29.25 -5.98 2.87
N ALA A 117 -30.35 -6.13 2.13
CA ALA A 117 -30.31 -6.47 0.71
C ALA A 117 -29.62 -5.39 -0.15
N LYS A 118 -29.76 -4.11 0.22
CA LYS A 118 -29.10 -3.00 -0.50
C LYS A 118 -27.59 -2.94 -0.30
N PHE A 119 -27.10 -3.30 0.89
CA PHE A 119 -25.70 -3.01 1.29
C PHE A 119 -24.81 -4.25 1.45
N SER A 120 -25.39 -5.46 1.45
CA SER A 120 -24.65 -6.71 1.63
C SER A 120 -23.81 -7.13 0.41
N GLU A 121 -24.11 -6.60 -0.77
CA GLU A 121 -23.40 -6.89 -2.02
C GLU A 121 -22.76 -5.65 -2.63
N LEU A 122 -21.84 -5.87 -3.57
CA LEU A 122 -21.26 -4.77 -4.36
C LEU A 122 -22.30 -4.32 -5.40
N THR A 123 -22.69 -3.05 -5.32
CA THR A 123 -23.62 -2.44 -6.26
C THR A 123 -22.95 -2.20 -7.62
N LYS A 124 -23.73 -1.84 -8.66
CA LYS A 124 -23.15 -1.36 -9.92
C LYS A 124 -22.25 -0.14 -9.72
N GLY A 125 -22.62 0.74 -8.78
CA GLY A 125 -21.81 1.90 -8.38
C GLY A 125 -20.49 1.49 -7.74
N ASP A 126 -20.52 0.51 -6.81
CA ASP A 126 -19.31 -0.04 -6.18
C ASP A 126 -18.35 -0.63 -7.23
N LEU A 127 -18.88 -1.39 -8.19
CA LEU A 127 -18.06 -2.00 -9.24
C LEU A 127 -17.42 -0.93 -10.14
N ALA A 128 -18.17 0.11 -10.50
CA ALA A 128 -17.63 1.25 -11.25
C ALA A 128 -16.55 1.98 -10.47
N LEU A 129 -16.76 2.23 -9.17
CA LEU A 129 -15.76 2.80 -8.27
C LEU A 129 -14.48 1.95 -8.23
N VAL A 130 -14.62 0.63 -8.07
CA VAL A 130 -13.48 -0.28 -8.06
C VAL A 130 -12.69 -0.21 -9.37
N GLN A 131 -13.36 -0.14 -10.53
CA GLN A 131 -12.67 0.00 -11.82
C GLN A 131 -11.96 1.35 -11.95
N ASN A 132 -12.59 2.44 -11.50
CA ASN A 132 -11.97 3.77 -11.51
C ASN A 132 -10.73 3.84 -10.61
N LEU A 133 -10.80 3.27 -9.40
CA LEU A 133 -9.66 3.20 -8.49
C LEU A 133 -8.52 2.36 -9.09
N LYS A 134 -8.84 1.24 -9.74
CA LYS A 134 -7.83 0.44 -10.44
C LYS A 134 -7.11 1.25 -11.51
N GLN A 135 -7.87 1.92 -12.38
CA GLN A 135 -7.30 2.76 -13.43
C GLN A 135 -6.43 3.88 -12.84
N GLN A 136 -6.93 4.56 -11.80
CA GLN A 136 -6.23 5.66 -11.15
C GLN A 136 -4.88 5.22 -10.56
N TYR A 137 -4.84 4.12 -9.82
CA TYR A 137 -3.59 3.63 -9.23
C TYR A 137 -2.64 3.03 -10.26
N PHE A 138 -3.16 2.36 -11.29
CA PHE A 138 -2.33 1.90 -12.41
C PHE A 138 -1.65 3.07 -13.14
N THR A 139 -2.36 4.19 -13.32
CA THR A 139 -1.75 5.43 -13.85
C THR A 139 -0.63 5.94 -12.95
N GLN A 140 -0.78 5.94 -11.62
CA GLN A 140 0.30 6.35 -10.71
C GLN A 140 1.53 5.44 -10.81
N PHE A 141 1.33 4.12 -10.96
CA PHE A 141 2.44 3.20 -11.25
C PHE A 141 3.10 3.54 -12.60
N LYS A 142 2.31 3.84 -13.64
CA LYS A 142 2.82 4.28 -14.95
C LYS A 142 3.65 5.56 -14.86
N ASP A 143 3.27 6.51 -14.02
CA ASP A 143 4.02 7.75 -13.81
C ASP A 143 5.39 7.49 -13.19
N VAL A 144 5.52 6.53 -12.27
CA VAL A 144 6.81 6.07 -11.77
C VAL A 144 7.63 5.45 -12.90
N SER A 145 7.04 4.54 -13.70
CA SER A 145 7.75 3.93 -14.85
C SER A 145 8.30 4.99 -15.82
N ASN A 146 7.48 5.99 -16.17
CA ASN A 146 7.89 7.08 -17.07
C ASN A 146 8.99 7.96 -16.45
N THR A 147 8.87 8.28 -15.16
CA THR A 147 9.86 9.07 -14.43
C THR A 147 11.22 8.38 -14.42
N PHE A 148 11.24 7.08 -14.11
CA PHE A 148 12.48 6.31 -14.05
C PHE A 148 13.03 5.95 -15.43
N THR A 149 12.18 5.79 -16.45
CA THR A 149 12.64 5.74 -17.85
C THR A 149 13.47 6.97 -18.19
N ARG A 150 12.95 8.17 -17.84
CA ARG A 150 13.64 9.43 -18.10
C ARG A 150 14.94 9.53 -17.30
N ARG A 151 14.90 9.30 -15.98
CA ARG A 151 16.09 9.39 -15.11
C ARG A 151 17.21 8.44 -15.55
N LEU A 152 16.89 7.18 -15.86
CA LEU A 152 17.89 6.20 -16.29
C LEU A 152 18.49 6.56 -17.66
N SER A 153 17.68 7.14 -18.56
CA SER A 153 18.16 7.64 -19.84
C SER A 153 19.06 8.87 -19.67
N GLU A 154 18.69 9.79 -18.78
CA GLU A 154 19.49 10.98 -18.44
C GLU A 154 20.85 10.58 -17.86
N ILE A 155 20.88 9.67 -16.88
CA ILE A 155 22.11 9.11 -16.29
C ILE A 155 23.00 8.49 -17.37
N THR A 156 22.42 7.66 -18.24
CA THR A 156 23.18 7.03 -19.33
C THR A 156 23.78 8.07 -20.28
N TYR A 157 22.99 9.06 -20.68
CA TYR A 157 23.45 10.14 -21.56
C TYR A 157 24.56 10.97 -20.93
N GLN A 158 24.43 11.36 -19.66
CA GLN A 158 25.43 12.18 -18.98
C GLN A 158 26.76 11.44 -18.80
N ASN A 159 26.73 10.15 -18.43
CA ASN A 159 27.94 9.34 -18.32
C ASN A 159 28.68 9.19 -19.66
N VAL A 160 27.93 9.02 -20.75
CA VAL A 160 28.53 8.96 -22.09
C VAL A 160 29.09 10.32 -22.51
N LEU A 161 28.39 11.41 -22.20
CA LEU A 161 28.85 12.78 -22.50
C LEU A 161 30.13 13.15 -21.74
N ALA A 162 30.23 12.74 -20.47
CA ALA A 162 31.39 13.00 -19.63
C ALA A 162 32.58 12.08 -19.93
N GLY A 163 32.37 11.00 -20.69
CA GLY A 163 33.40 9.99 -20.93
C GLY A 163 33.74 9.17 -19.69
N ASN A 164 32.75 8.94 -18.82
CA ASN A 164 32.92 8.19 -17.59
C ASN A 164 33.18 6.70 -17.85
N ASP A 165 33.74 6.02 -16.85
CA ASP A 165 33.91 4.58 -16.87
C ASP A 165 32.57 3.86 -16.76
N PHE A 166 32.44 2.73 -17.48
CA PHE A 166 31.21 1.95 -17.42
C PHE A 166 30.84 1.48 -16.00
N THR A 167 31.83 1.21 -15.15
CA THR A 167 31.59 0.80 -13.76
C THR A 167 30.90 1.88 -12.93
N GLU A 168 31.15 3.16 -13.25
CA GLU A 168 30.47 4.29 -12.62
C GLU A 168 29.01 4.35 -13.07
N LEU A 169 28.76 4.28 -14.38
CA LEU A 169 27.41 4.20 -14.94
C LEU A 169 26.62 3.02 -14.35
N GLU A 170 27.24 1.84 -14.30
CA GLU A 170 26.61 0.65 -13.73
C GLU A 170 26.16 0.89 -12.28
N LYS A 171 27.03 1.47 -11.46
CA LYS A 171 26.72 1.80 -10.07
C LYS A 171 25.55 2.79 -9.98
N GLU A 172 25.54 3.84 -10.79
CA GLU A 172 24.46 4.85 -10.78
C GLU A 172 23.12 4.27 -11.23
N LEU A 173 23.10 3.41 -12.25
CA LEU A 173 21.90 2.71 -12.71
C LEU A 173 21.32 1.83 -11.60
N ARG A 174 22.15 1.02 -10.94
CA ARG A 174 21.74 0.16 -9.82
C ARG A 174 21.18 0.98 -8.65
N GLN A 175 21.88 2.05 -8.27
CA GLN A 175 21.43 2.95 -7.20
C GLN A 175 20.12 3.66 -7.54
N THR A 176 19.89 4.01 -8.80
CA THR A 176 18.65 4.65 -9.25
C THR A 176 17.46 3.70 -9.20
N ILE A 177 17.69 2.39 -9.40
CA ILE A 177 16.64 1.36 -9.38
C ILE A 177 16.37 0.91 -7.95
N ASN A 178 17.39 0.37 -7.27
CA ASN A 178 17.26 -0.32 -5.98
C ASN A 178 17.78 0.46 -4.77
N GLY A 179 18.51 1.56 -4.97
CA GLY A 179 19.20 2.27 -3.89
C GLY A 179 20.52 1.61 -3.48
N ILE A 180 21.02 1.94 -2.28
CA ILE A 180 22.37 1.57 -1.83
C ILE A 180 22.44 0.13 -1.25
N TYR A 181 21.31 -0.49 -0.87
CA TYR A 181 21.26 -1.71 -0.03
C TYR A 181 20.78 -2.99 -0.75
N ALA A 182 21.13 -3.20 -2.02
CA ALA A 182 20.43 -4.15 -2.89
C ALA A 182 20.74 -5.66 -2.74
N SER A 183 21.63 -6.12 -1.85
CA SER A 183 22.03 -7.56 -1.86
C SER A 183 21.98 -8.32 -0.54
N SER A 184 22.10 -7.67 0.62
CA SER A 184 22.17 -8.38 1.91
C SER A 184 20.82 -8.55 2.63
N ASP A 185 19.83 -7.71 2.35
CA ASP A 185 18.56 -7.66 3.12
C ASP A 185 17.44 -8.59 2.59
N ASP A 186 17.63 -9.20 1.41
CA ASP A 186 16.56 -9.94 0.73
C ASP A 186 16.36 -11.37 1.25
N ALA A 187 17.40 -12.04 1.73
CA ALA A 187 17.27 -13.41 2.25
C ALA A 187 16.40 -13.47 3.52
N GLU A 188 16.60 -12.52 4.43
CA GLU A 188 15.80 -12.41 5.66
C GLU A 188 14.36 -12.00 5.35
N ALA A 189 14.16 -11.01 4.47
CA ALA A 189 12.83 -10.60 4.01
C ALA A 189 12.07 -11.75 3.34
N ASN A 190 12.75 -12.55 2.51
CA ASN A 190 12.18 -13.71 1.86
C ASN A 190 11.74 -14.79 2.86
N THR A 191 12.58 -15.06 3.86
CA THR A 191 12.30 -16.00 4.95
C THR A 191 11.07 -15.57 5.75
N LEU A 192 10.97 -14.27 6.08
CA LEU A 192 9.82 -13.71 6.77
C LEU A 192 8.53 -13.86 5.96
N VAL A 193 8.56 -13.56 4.65
CA VAL A 193 7.39 -13.70 3.78
C VAL A 193 6.95 -15.17 3.64
N GLU A 194 7.89 -16.10 3.56
CA GLU A 194 7.58 -17.54 3.53
C GLU A 194 7.02 -18.04 4.85
N TYR A 195 7.55 -17.56 5.97
CA TYR A 195 7.00 -17.83 7.29
C TYR A 195 5.56 -17.31 7.40
N ILE A 196 5.30 -16.06 7.00
CA ILE A 196 3.96 -15.46 7.00
C ILE A 196 3.01 -16.29 6.13
N ASN A 197 3.40 -16.63 4.90
CA ASN A 197 2.52 -17.35 3.98
C ASN A 197 2.15 -18.76 4.48
N ARG A 198 3.10 -19.48 5.10
CA ARG A 198 2.84 -20.80 5.68
C ARG A 198 1.95 -20.74 6.93
N ASN A 199 2.05 -19.67 7.71
CA ASN A 199 1.47 -19.63 9.05
C ASN A 199 0.27 -18.67 9.21
N LYS A 200 -0.07 -17.85 8.20
CA LYS A 200 -1.13 -16.82 8.27
C LYS A 200 -2.54 -17.30 8.62
N TYR A 201 -2.81 -18.59 8.57
CA TYR A 201 -4.10 -19.19 8.96
C TYR A 201 -4.01 -20.05 10.22
N VAL A 202 -2.82 -20.16 10.84
CA VAL A 202 -2.57 -20.99 12.02
C VAL A 202 -2.76 -20.14 13.27
N LYS A 203 -3.87 -20.34 13.99
CA LYS A 203 -4.24 -19.52 15.17
C LYS A 203 -3.13 -19.45 16.22
N SER A 204 -2.48 -20.57 16.53
CA SER A 204 -1.40 -20.64 17.53
C SER A 204 -0.14 -19.88 17.12
N ARG A 205 0.01 -19.52 15.84
CA ARG A 205 1.17 -18.81 15.31
C ARG A 205 0.89 -17.33 15.00
N GLN A 206 -0.30 -16.84 15.35
CA GLN A 206 -0.74 -15.50 14.96
C GLN A 206 0.20 -14.41 15.49
N SER A 207 0.64 -14.49 16.75
CA SER A 207 1.55 -13.51 17.33
C SER A 207 2.92 -13.46 16.62
N GLN A 208 3.46 -14.63 16.26
CA GLN A 208 4.72 -14.73 15.53
C GLN A 208 4.57 -14.22 14.09
N VAL A 209 3.43 -14.49 13.44
CA VAL A 209 3.11 -13.95 12.12
C VAL A 209 3.02 -12.42 12.17
N ASP A 210 2.32 -11.88 13.17
CA ASP A 210 2.17 -10.43 13.35
C ASP A 210 3.55 -9.77 13.59
N LYS A 211 4.42 -10.38 14.40
CA LYS A 211 5.81 -9.92 14.59
C LYS A 211 6.63 -9.97 13.29
N ALA A 212 6.50 -11.05 12.51
CA ALA A 212 7.19 -11.17 11.23
C ALA A 212 6.74 -10.09 10.22
N ILE A 213 5.43 -9.82 10.16
CA ILE A 213 4.86 -8.72 9.35
C ILE A 213 5.43 -7.38 9.80
N GLN A 214 5.46 -7.13 11.11
CA GLN A 214 6.00 -5.90 11.68
C GLN A 214 7.48 -5.71 11.32
N THR A 215 8.33 -6.72 11.54
CA THR A 215 9.76 -6.68 11.19
C THR A 215 9.97 -6.38 9.70
N LEU A 216 9.23 -7.08 8.85
CA LEU A 216 9.31 -6.93 7.41
C LEU A 216 8.95 -5.49 6.99
N GLN A 217 7.84 -4.95 7.49
CA GLN A 217 7.42 -3.59 7.19
C GLN A 217 8.39 -2.53 7.76
N THR A 218 9.04 -2.77 8.90
CA THR A 218 10.08 -1.87 9.43
C THR A 218 11.32 -1.88 8.54
N LYS A 219 11.75 -3.03 8.03
CA LYS A 219 12.83 -3.10 7.03
C LYS A 219 12.46 -2.34 5.76
N PHE A 220 11.26 -2.57 5.23
CA PHE A 220 10.78 -1.85 4.06
C PHE A 220 10.68 -0.33 4.28
N ALA A 221 10.40 0.10 5.50
CA ALA A 221 10.35 1.51 5.85
C ALA A 221 11.74 2.18 5.85
N ARG A 222 12.81 1.44 6.19
CA ARG A 222 14.19 1.92 6.17
C ARG A 222 14.69 2.09 4.74
N ASP A 223 14.31 1.15 3.86
CA ASP A 223 14.64 1.18 2.43
C ASP A 223 13.94 2.32 1.65
N ARG A 224 12.99 3.03 2.28
CA ARG A 224 12.26 4.16 1.67
C ARG A 224 13.03 5.50 1.76
N ALA A 225 14.33 5.49 2.06
CA ALA A 225 15.19 6.67 1.97
C ALA A 225 15.91 6.74 0.61
N GLY A 226 16.09 7.94 0.05
CA GLY A 226 16.77 8.18 -1.24
C GLY A 226 15.84 8.39 -2.43
N GLU A 227 16.37 8.77 -3.59
CA GLU A 227 15.57 9.08 -4.80
C GLU A 227 15.56 7.94 -5.84
N ASN A 228 15.24 6.72 -5.41
CA ASN A 228 15.27 5.50 -6.24
C ASN A 228 13.87 4.91 -6.52
N MET A 229 13.78 4.06 -7.55
CA MET A 229 12.52 3.47 -8.01
C MET A 229 11.86 2.60 -6.95
N LYS A 230 12.64 1.79 -6.22
CA LYS A 230 12.18 0.93 -5.12
C LYS A 230 11.37 1.70 -4.08
N ARG A 231 11.84 2.89 -3.68
CA ARG A 231 11.11 3.76 -2.75
C ARG A 231 9.75 4.20 -3.29
N TYR A 232 9.71 4.80 -4.48
CA TYR A 232 8.47 5.34 -5.04
C TYR A 232 7.45 4.22 -5.31
N ALA A 233 7.90 3.10 -5.90
CA ALA A 233 7.07 1.93 -6.13
C ALA A 233 6.52 1.33 -4.82
N GLY A 234 7.38 1.18 -3.81
CA GLY A 234 6.99 0.67 -2.50
C GLY A 234 6.01 1.59 -1.76
N GLN A 235 6.15 2.91 -1.90
CA GLN A 235 5.21 3.87 -1.34
C GLN A 235 3.84 3.78 -2.01
N ILE A 236 3.78 3.74 -3.35
CA ILE A 236 2.51 3.59 -4.07
C ILE A 236 1.86 2.24 -3.73
N LEU A 237 2.63 1.15 -3.62
CA LEU A 237 2.11 -0.14 -3.18
C LEU A 237 1.42 -0.06 -1.82
N ASN A 238 2.08 0.55 -0.83
CA ASN A 238 1.50 0.72 0.49
C ASN A 238 0.22 1.54 0.41
N ASP A 239 0.31 2.76 -0.12
CA ASP A 239 -0.77 3.74 -0.09
C ASP A 239 -1.98 3.24 -0.89
N SER A 240 -1.75 2.67 -2.07
CA SER A 240 -2.83 2.19 -2.95
C SER A 240 -3.71 1.12 -2.32
N LEU A 241 -3.13 0.15 -1.60
CA LEU A 241 -3.90 -0.91 -0.94
C LEU A 241 -4.77 -0.37 0.21
N ARG A 242 -4.27 0.61 0.98
CA ARG A 242 -5.01 1.17 2.13
C ARG A 242 -6.04 2.19 1.69
N ASP A 243 -5.68 3.06 0.75
CA ASP A 243 -6.60 4.03 0.16
C ASP A 243 -7.75 3.32 -0.53
N PHE A 244 -7.48 2.25 -1.29
CA PHE A 244 -8.51 1.46 -1.94
C PHE A 244 -9.51 0.89 -0.93
N ASP A 245 -9.00 0.25 0.14
CA ASP A 245 -9.83 -0.28 1.22
C ASP A 245 -10.67 0.83 1.87
N ALA A 246 -10.04 1.94 2.23
CA ALA A 246 -10.71 3.05 2.90
C ALA A 246 -11.77 3.71 2.01
N THR A 247 -11.47 3.91 0.73
CA THR A 247 -12.38 4.54 -0.23
C THR A 247 -13.61 3.68 -0.48
N LEU A 248 -13.42 2.38 -0.74
CA LEU A 248 -14.55 1.47 -0.93
C LEU A 248 -15.38 1.32 0.36
N ASN A 249 -14.71 1.20 1.51
CA ASN A 249 -15.38 1.14 2.80
C ASN A 249 -16.20 2.40 3.08
N PHE A 250 -15.66 3.58 2.78
CA PHE A 250 -16.38 4.86 2.91
C PHE A 250 -17.59 4.95 1.99
N ASN A 251 -17.43 4.58 0.71
CA ASN A 251 -18.54 4.64 -0.25
C ASN A 251 -19.69 3.72 0.15
N LYS A 252 -19.40 2.46 0.50
CA LYS A 252 -20.41 1.53 1.03
C LYS A 252 -21.10 2.02 2.31
N SER A 253 -20.35 2.72 3.17
CA SER A 253 -20.90 3.28 4.41
C SER A 253 -21.87 4.41 4.15
N ASN A 254 -21.57 5.26 3.16
CA ASN A 254 -22.47 6.33 2.76
C ASN A 254 -23.77 5.76 2.18
N ASP A 255 -23.67 4.74 1.34
CA ASP A 255 -24.85 4.04 0.82
C ASP A 255 -25.69 3.50 1.98
N ALA A 256 -25.04 2.90 2.98
CA ALA A 256 -25.68 2.35 4.19
C ALA A 256 -26.12 3.40 5.22
N GLY A 257 -25.92 4.71 4.97
CA GLY A 257 -26.31 5.78 5.89
C GLY A 257 -25.48 5.84 7.19
N LEU A 258 -24.32 5.21 7.25
CA LEU A 258 -23.46 5.18 8.45
C LEU A 258 -22.66 6.48 8.56
N THR A 259 -22.91 7.23 9.62
CA THR A 259 -22.31 8.56 9.85
C THR A 259 -21.28 8.60 10.99
N PHE A 260 -21.09 7.48 11.67
CA PHE A 260 -20.13 7.32 12.76
C PHE A 260 -19.03 6.34 12.39
N VAL A 261 -17.87 6.54 13.01
CA VAL A 261 -16.71 5.68 12.84
C VAL A 261 -16.05 5.35 14.18
N LYS A 262 -15.37 4.21 14.21
CA LYS A 262 -14.44 3.80 15.26
C LYS A 262 -13.09 3.48 14.65
N TYR A 263 -12.01 3.91 15.30
CA TYR A 263 -10.65 3.79 14.79
C TYR A 263 -9.96 2.52 15.30
N TYR A 264 -9.32 1.78 14.39
CA TYR A 264 -8.64 0.53 14.71
C TYR A 264 -7.26 0.47 14.06
N GLY A 265 -6.33 -0.21 14.71
CA GLY A 265 -4.99 -0.52 14.22
C GLY A 265 -4.00 -0.71 15.35
N ASP A 266 -2.82 -1.21 15.02
CA ASP A 266 -1.80 -1.53 16.01
C ASP A 266 -0.90 -0.33 16.32
N VAL A 267 -0.53 -0.21 17.60
CA VAL A 267 0.45 0.77 18.07
C VAL A 267 1.83 0.14 18.09
N ILE A 268 2.71 0.58 17.20
CA ILE A 268 4.12 0.16 17.11
C ILE A 268 5.04 1.35 17.43
N PRO A 269 6.37 1.14 17.59
CA PRO A 269 7.30 2.22 17.92
C PRO A 269 7.25 3.40 16.93
N THR A 270 7.01 3.13 15.65
CA THR A 270 6.91 4.17 14.61
C THR A 270 5.50 4.70 14.36
N THR A 271 4.50 4.31 15.18
CA THR A 271 3.13 4.84 15.06
C THR A 271 3.12 6.32 15.42
N ARG A 272 2.53 7.14 14.55
CA ARG A 272 2.38 8.59 14.76
C ARG A 272 1.47 8.90 15.94
N ASP A 273 1.73 10.04 16.60
CA ASP A 273 1.00 10.44 17.81
C ASP A 273 -0.50 10.57 17.59
N LEU A 274 -0.95 11.12 16.45
CA LEU A 274 -2.38 11.18 16.13
C LEU A 274 -3.02 9.77 16.16
N CYS A 275 -2.41 8.82 15.45
CA CYS A 275 -2.93 7.45 15.35
C CYS A 275 -2.87 6.75 16.71
N ARG A 276 -1.76 6.91 17.44
CA ARG A 276 -1.58 6.36 18.80
C ARG A 276 -2.65 6.88 19.75
N ASN A 277 -2.91 8.19 19.74
CA ASN A 277 -3.89 8.84 20.58
C ASN A 277 -5.33 8.47 20.20
N LEU A 278 -5.62 8.24 18.92
CA LEU A 278 -6.90 7.70 18.48
C LEU A 278 -7.12 6.26 19.00
N VAL A 279 -6.13 5.38 18.86
CA VAL A 279 -6.22 4.00 19.38
C VAL A 279 -6.34 3.97 20.91
N ASN A 280 -5.55 4.79 21.60
CA ASN A 280 -5.54 4.88 23.06
C ASN A 280 -6.74 5.67 23.63
N GLY A 281 -7.65 6.15 22.78
CA GLY A 281 -8.86 6.83 23.21
C GLY A 281 -8.67 8.24 23.79
N VAL A 282 -7.50 8.85 23.61
CA VAL A 282 -7.19 10.22 24.10
C VAL A 282 -8.16 11.26 23.52
N TYR A 283 -8.67 11.03 22.31
CA TYR A 283 -9.62 11.92 21.65
C TYR A 283 -11.08 11.49 21.77
N ASN A 284 -11.38 10.43 22.53
CA ASN A 284 -12.75 9.90 22.61
C ASN A 284 -13.70 10.94 23.17
N LYS A 285 -14.70 11.31 22.37
CA LYS A 285 -15.79 12.20 22.80
C LYS A 285 -17.01 11.44 23.32
N ARG A 286 -17.06 10.13 23.05
CA ARG A 286 -18.19 9.25 23.39
C ARG A 286 -17.66 7.91 23.90
N LYS A 287 -18.49 7.24 24.70
CA LYS A 287 -18.25 5.84 25.11
C LYS A 287 -18.11 4.95 23.86
N GLY A 288 -17.29 3.91 23.97
CA GLY A 288 -16.98 3.03 22.85
C GLY A 288 -16.03 3.62 21.80
N GLY A 289 -15.59 4.89 21.94
CA GLY A 289 -14.66 5.52 20.99
C GLY A 289 -15.29 5.89 19.65
N LEU A 290 -16.55 6.33 19.69
CA LEU A 290 -17.33 6.71 18.51
C LEU A 290 -17.10 8.18 18.11
N PHE A 291 -16.77 8.39 16.85
CA PHE A 291 -16.60 9.70 16.25
C PHE A 291 -17.62 9.92 15.14
N THR A 292 -18.16 11.13 15.04
CA THR A 292 -18.85 11.53 13.81
C THR A 292 -17.80 11.74 12.72
N ILE A 293 -18.24 11.62 11.46
CA ILE A 293 -17.37 11.92 10.32
C ILE A 293 -16.77 13.33 10.41
N ASN A 294 -17.54 14.34 10.83
CA ASN A 294 -17.06 15.72 10.93
C ASN A 294 -15.99 15.88 12.00
N GLU A 295 -16.14 15.22 13.15
CA GLU A 295 -15.11 15.26 14.19
C GLU A 295 -13.76 14.71 13.72
N ILE A 296 -13.78 13.66 12.88
CA ILE A 296 -12.56 13.14 12.26
C ILE A 296 -11.97 14.12 11.26
N ARG A 297 -12.80 14.82 10.48
CA ARG A 297 -12.35 15.86 9.55
C ARG A 297 -11.67 17.02 10.30
N ASP A 298 -12.29 17.50 11.37
CA ASP A 298 -11.74 18.59 12.19
C ASP A 298 -10.43 18.18 12.88
N LEU A 299 -10.40 16.97 13.45
CA LEU A 299 -9.20 16.42 14.08
C LEU A 299 -8.06 16.25 13.07
N TRP A 300 -8.37 15.82 11.85
CA TRP A 300 -7.37 15.71 10.79
C TRP A 300 -6.87 17.09 10.35
N GLN A 301 -7.75 18.05 10.10
CA GLN A 301 -7.40 19.38 9.59
C GLN A 301 -6.59 20.20 10.61
N SER A 302 -6.89 20.07 11.90
CA SER A 302 -6.22 20.78 12.99
C SER A 302 -4.80 20.28 13.31
N ARG A 303 -4.29 19.28 12.58
CA ARG A 303 -3.00 18.64 12.86
C ARG A 303 -2.12 18.64 11.62
N SER A 304 -0.82 18.84 11.81
CA SER A 304 0.17 18.74 10.74
C SER A 304 1.34 17.87 11.20
N TRP A 305 1.89 17.04 10.31
CA TRP A 305 3.10 16.26 10.56
C TRP A 305 3.79 15.91 9.23
N SER A 306 5.09 15.63 9.31
CA SER A 306 5.88 15.24 8.14
C SER A 306 5.33 13.99 7.46
N GLY A 307 5.10 14.10 6.16
CA GLY A 307 4.53 13.05 5.33
C GLY A 307 3.01 12.92 5.42
N LYS A 308 2.28 13.79 6.14
CA LYS A 308 0.82 13.77 6.14
C LYS A 308 0.29 13.92 4.72
N LYS A 309 -0.51 12.95 4.25
CA LYS A 309 -1.18 13.02 2.96
C LYS A 309 -2.31 14.06 3.00
N SER A 310 -2.33 15.00 2.07
CA SER A 310 -3.43 15.96 1.94
C SER A 310 -4.73 15.28 1.50
N GLY A 311 -5.88 15.82 1.90
CA GLY A 311 -7.20 15.36 1.47
C GLY A 311 -8.10 14.84 2.61
N ASN A 312 -9.16 14.14 2.22
CA ASN A 312 -10.20 13.66 3.14
C ASN A 312 -9.69 12.46 3.98
N PRO A 313 -9.65 12.58 5.33
CA PRO A 313 -9.15 11.54 6.24
C PRO A 313 -9.94 10.25 6.23
N LEU A 314 -11.09 10.19 5.56
CA LEU A 314 -11.87 8.95 5.43
C LEU A 314 -11.38 8.07 4.28
N VAL A 315 -10.66 8.64 3.32
CA VAL A 315 -10.17 7.92 2.14
C VAL A 315 -8.65 7.93 2.04
N VAL A 316 -7.99 9.02 2.46
CA VAL A 316 -6.53 9.11 2.38
C VAL A 316 -5.87 8.32 3.51
N ARG A 317 -5.03 7.37 3.10
CA ARG A 317 -4.25 6.45 3.91
C ARG A 317 -2.85 6.41 3.33
N GLY A 318 -1.92 7.12 3.95
CA GLY A 318 -0.57 7.16 3.42
C GLY A 318 0.29 8.21 4.09
N GLY A 319 1.56 8.24 3.71
CA GLY A 319 2.55 9.17 4.25
C GLY A 319 3.69 8.52 5.00
N TYR A 320 3.38 7.61 5.92
CA TYR A 320 4.37 6.75 6.57
C TYR A 320 3.69 5.52 7.20
N ASN A 321 3.79 4.34 6.58
CA ASN A 321 3.41 3.04 7.14
C ASN A 321 2.05 3.02 7.84
N CYS A 322 1.01 3.58 7.21
CA CYS A 322 -0.33 3.57 7.80
C CYS A 322 -0.87 2.13 7.89
N ARG A 323 -1.20 1.72 9.11
CA ARG A 323 -1.76 0.39 9.47
C ARG A 323 -3.11 0.49 10.17
N HIS A 324 -3.74 1.66 10.09
CA HIS A 324 -4.97 1.94 10.81
C HIS A 324 -6.10 2.19 9.82
N GLN A 325 -7.30 1.78 10.20
CA GLN A 325 -8.51 1.97 9.42
C GLN A 325 -9.65 2.43 10.31
N PHE A 326 -10.56 3.22 9.73
CA PHE A 326 -11.86 3.46 10.33
C PHE A 326 -12.82 2.32 9.98
N SER A 327 -13.56 1.85 10.97
CA SER A 327 -14.75 1.05 10.76
C SER A 327 -15.97 1.94 10.90
N TYR A 328 -16.91 1.83 9.97
CA TYR A 328 -18.14 2.61 9.99
C TYR A 328 -19.20 1.87 10.78
N VAL A 329 -19.91 2.62 11.61
CA VAL A 329 -20.78 2.07 12.64
C VAL A 329 -22.04 2.91 12.81
N ASN A 330 -23.06 2.31 13.40
CA ASN A 330 -24.22 3.03 13.93
C ASN A 330 -24.12 3.07 15.46
N PRO A 331 -24.31 4.23 16.12
CA PRO A 331 -24.37 4.31 17.57
C PRO A 331 -25.37 3.34 18.23
N ASP A 332 -26.48 3.02 17.56
CA ASP A 332 -27.52 2.10 18.08
C ASP A 332 -27.06 0.64 18.21
N TRP A 333 -25.87 0.33 17.67
CA TRP A 333 -25.20 -0.96 17.82
C TRP A 333 -24.42 -1.05 19.13
N TYR A 334 -24.37 0.02 19.93
CA TYR A 334 -23.65 0.07 21.20
C TYR A 334 -24.60 0.41 22.35
N ASP A 335 -24.35 -0.18 23.51
CA ASP A 335 -25.08 0.15 24.73
C ASP A 335 -24.57 1.44 25.42
N SER A 336 -25.17 1.76 26.56
CA SER A 336 -24.78 2.94 27.37
C SER A 336 -23.39 2.84 28.01
N LYS A 337 -22.73 1.67 27.96
CA LYS A 337 -21.34 1.45 28.37
C LYS A 337 -20.37 1.52 27.18
N GLY A 338 -20.88 1.54 25.95
CA GLY A 338 -20.11 1.50 24.72
C GLY A 338 -19.72 0.09 24.29
N GLU A 339 -20.39 -0.92 24.83
CA GLU A 339 -20.23 -2.33 24.43
C GLU A 339 -21.10 -2.63 23.22
N LEU A 340 -20.57 -3.42 22.28
CA LEU A 340 -21.30 -3.79 21.07
C LEU A 340 -22.44 -4.76 21.41
N ILE A 341 -23.65 -4.45 20.98
CA ILE A 341 -24.88 -5.24 21.22
C ILE A 341 -25.44 -5.89 19.95
N ILE A 342 -24.60 -6.09 18.93
CA ILE A 342 -24.94 -6.79 17.67
C ILE A 342 -24.10 -8.05 17.43
#